data_AF-A0A7V7GMU6-F1
#
_entry.id   AF-A0A7V7GMU6-F1
#
_cell.length_a   1.000
_cell.length_b   1.000
_cell.length_c   1.000
_cell.angle_alpha   90.00
_cell.angle_beta   90.00
_cell.angle_gamma   90.00
#
_symmetry.space_group_name_H-M   'P 1'
#
loop_
_entity.id
_entity.type
_entity.pdbx_description
1 polymer ?
#
loop_
_entity_poly.entity_id
_entity_poly.type
_entity_poly.pdbx_seq_one_letter_code
_entity_poly.pdbx_strand_id
1 'polypeptide(L)'
;MMKSEKGKIIEETFYFGNNQVTIVNPNHYFPHAMTIDEKEHYFEKNNDLFERNFRDLADASLLFYKYEHSFETQKDLIRKYLNTTSTKVIITETKISYTTINELKRNKRKLEAAQFQTIEKLYRAATSKRVEKNYLKTSIRNNCDTEENI
;
A
#
# COMPACT_ATOMS: atom_id res chain seq x y z
N MET A 1 -14.72 -16.31 8.51
CA MET A 1 -15.28 -16.82 7.24
C MET A 1 -16.78 -17.03 7.44
N MET A 2 -17.59 -15.98 7.31
CA MET A 2 -19.06 -16.11 7.43
C MET A 2 -19.62 -16.39 6.04
N LYS A 3 -20.15 -17.62 5.89
CA LYS A 3 -20.88 -18.05 4.71
C LYS A 3 -22.31 -17.56 4.86
N SER A 4 -22.74 -16.64 3.99
CA SER A 4 -24.15 -16.32 3.77
C SER A 4 -24.64 -17.02 2.51
N GLU A 5 -25.93 -17.35 2.50
CA GLU A 5 -26.66 -18.19 1.56
C GLU A 5 -26.29 -17.94 0.09
N LYS A 6 -25.77 -18.99 -0.56
CA LYS A 6 -25.49 -19.13 -2.00
C LYS A 6 -25.11 -17.81 -2.72
N GLY A 7 -23.88 -17.36 -2.49
CA GLY A 7 -23.08 -16.68 -3.52
C GLY A 7 -23.30 -15.17 -3.73
N LYS A 8 -24.12 -14.48 -2.92
CA LYS A 8 -24.18 -13.01 -2.95
C LYS A 8 -23.11 -12.40 -2.05
N ILE A 9 -22.16 -11.68 -2.65
CA ILE A 9 -21.20 -10.83 -1.93
C ILE A 9 -21.99 -9.73 -1.21
N ILE A 10 -21.94 -9.75 0.13
CA ILE A 10 -22.61 -8.76 0.99
C ILE A 10 -21.71 -7.53 1.17
N GLU A 11 -20.45 -7.77 1.44
CA GLU A 11 -19.42 -6.74 1.56
C GLU A 11 -18.08 -7.32 1.10
N GLU A 12 -17.20 -6.45 0.61
CA GLU A 12 -15.83 -6.80 0.23
C GLU A 12 -14.87 -5.73 0.73
N THR A 13 -13.68 -6.14 1.17
CA THR A 13 -12.65 -5.22 1.68
C THR A 13 -11.38 -5.27 0.84
N PHE A 14 -10.99 -4.11 0.32
CA PHE A 14 -9.77 -3.91 -0.45
C PHE A 14 -8.68 -3.26 0.41
N TYR A 15 -7.44 -3.68 0.21
CA TYR A 15 -6.28 -3.22 0.98
C TYR A 15 -5.37 -2.35 0.11
N PHE A 16 -4.92 -1.24 0.69
CA PHE A 16 -3.99 -0.27 0.11
C PHE A 16 -2.94 0.08 1.16
N GLY A 17 -1.97 -0.82 1.36
CA GLY A 17 -0.99 -0.74 2.44
C GLY A 17 -1.69 -0.88 3.79
N ASN A 18 -1.60 0.17 4.63
CA ASN A 18 -2.27 0.22 5.94
C ASN A 18 -3.73 0.70 5.87
N ASN A 19 -4.20 1.14 4.70
CA ASN A 19 -5.57 1.61 4.52
C ASN A 19 -6.47 0.48 4.03
N GLN A 20 -7.69 0.44 4.52
CA GLN A 20 -8.73 -0.52 4.12
C GLN A 20 -9.96 0.22 3.59
N VAL A 21 -10.52 -0.27 2.49
CA VAL A 21 -11.76 0.25 1.90
C VAL A 21 -12.74 -0.90 1.80
N THR A 22 -13.86 -0.80 2.52
CA THR A 22 -14.94 -1.77 2.48
C THR A 22 -16.09 -1.23 1.66
N ILE A 23 -16.56 -1.99 0.68
CA ILE A 23 -17.79 -1.71 -0.04
C ILE A 23 -18.86 -2.70 0.39
N VAL A 24 -20.07 -2.19 0.59
CA VAL A 24 -21.25 -3.00 0.94
C VAL A 24 -22.16 -3.02 -0.28
N ASN A 25 -22.68 -4.20 -0.59
CA ASN A 25 -23.64 -4.37 -1.66
C ASN A 25 -24.93 -3.61 -1.30
N PRO A 26 -25.30 -2.54 -2.04
CA PRO A 26 -26.49 -1.75 -1.77
C PRO A 26 -27.79 -2.55 -1.89
N ASN A 27 -27.75 -3.69 -2.58
CA ASN A 27 -28.87 -4.62 -2.70
C ASN A 27 -28.99 -5.59 -1.52
N HIS A 28 -28.07 -5.53 -0.54
CA HIS A 28 -28.22 -6.25 0.72
C HIS A 28 -29.28 -5.62 1.63
N TYR A 29 -29.54 -4.32 1.51
CA TYR A 29 -30.56 -3.62 2.28
C TYR A 29 -31.76 -3.29 1.41
N PHE A 30 -32.92 -3.85 1.75
CA PHE A 30 -34.18 -3.53 1.11
C PHE A 30 -34.94 -2.43 1.87
N PRO A 31 -35.27 -1.31 1.22
CA PRO A 31 -36.25 -0.39 1.78
C PRO A 31 -37.63 -1.08 1.86
N HIS A 32 -38.25 -1.04 3.05
CA HIS A 32 -39.44 -1.84 3.36
C HIS A 32 -40.73 -1.40 2.64
N ALA A 33 -40.70 -0.30 1.88
CA ALA A 33 -41.86 0.32 1.25
C ALA A 33 -41.66 0.55 -0.26
N MET A 34 -41.47 -0.52 -1.04
CA MET A 34 -41.43 -0.47 -2.52
C MET A 34 -42.36 -1.51 -3.14
N THR A 35 -42.98 -1.13 -4.25
CA THR A 35 -43.70 -2.03 -5.16
C THR A 35 -42.76 -3.02 -5.85
N ILE A 36 -43.30 -4.01 -6.57
CA ILE A 36 -42.48 -5.02 -7.26
C ILE A 36 -41.63 -4.38 -8.36
N ASP A 37 -42.21 -3.51 -9.19
CA ASP A 37 -41.52 -2.84 -10.30
C ASP A 37 -40.41 -1.90 -9.79
N GLU A 38 -40.65 -1.19 -8.68
CA GLU A 38 -39.63 -0.34 -8.04
C GLU A 38 -38.46 -1.17 -7.48
N LYS A 39 -38.73 -2.38 -6.99
CA LYS A 39 -37.69 -3.31 -6.52
C LYS A 39 -36.83 -3.81 -7.66
N GLU A 40 -37.43 -4.20 -8.80
CA GLU A 40 -36.67 -4.65 -9.97
C GLU A 40 -35.77 -3.53 -10.50
N HIS A 41 -36.32 -2.32 -10.66
CA HIS A 41 -35.54 -1.16 -11.08
C HIS A 41 -34.41 -0.80 -10.09
N TYR A 42 -34.68 -0.88 -8.79
CA TYR A 42 -33.68 -0.67 -7.75
C TYR A 42 -32.54 -1.68 -7.86
N PHE A 43 -32.86 -2.96 -8.07
CA PHE A 43 -31.86 -4.02 -8.16
C PHE A 43 -30.92 -3.88 -9.35
N GLU A 44 -31.46 -3.65 -10.54
CA GLU A 44 -30.66 -3.53 -11.77
C GLU A 44 -29.67 -2.37 -11.65
N LYS A 45 -30.16 -1.17 -11.32
CA LYS A 45 -29.34 0.03 -11.25
C LYS A 45 -28.24 -0.05 -10.18
N ASN A 46 -28.57 -0.62 -9.02
CA ASN A 46 -27.62 -0.75 -7.92
C ASN A 46 -26.62 -1.90 -8.13
N ASN A 47 -27.02 -2.98 -8.80
CA ASN A 47 -26.09 -4.05 -9.17
C ASN A 47 -25.04 -3.50 -10.15
N ASP A 48 -25.47 -2.76 -11.17
CA ASP A 48 -24.54 -2.20 -12.17
C ASP A 48 -23.56 -1.20 -11.55
N LEU A 49 -24.00 -0.41 -10.57
CA LEU A 49 -23.13 0.51 -9.85
C LEU A 49 -22.17 -0.24 -8.91
N PHE A 50 -22.67 -1.23 -8.18
CA PHE A 50 -21.86 -2.06 -7.28
C PHE A 50 -20.80 -2.85 -8.03
N GLU A 51 -21.16 -3.50 -9.14
CA GLU A 51 -20.25 -4.25 -10.01
C GLU A 51 -19.14 -3.37 -10.58
N ARG A 52 -19.47 -2.15 -11.03
CA ARG A 52 -18.46 -1.19 -11.51
C ARG A 52 -17.50 -0.78 -10.40
N ASN A 53 -18.05 -0.33 -9.26
CA ASN A 53 -17.22 0.09 -8.12
C ASN A 53 -16.33 -1.06 -7.61
N PHE A 54 -16.87 -2.28 -7.57
CA PHE A 54 -16.12 -3.48 -7.19
C PHE A 54 -14.94 -3.71 -8.14
N ARG A 55 -15.17 -3.67 -9.45
CA ARG A 55 -14.11 -3.88 -10.45
C ARG A 55 -13.05 -2.79 -10.38
N ASP A 56 -13.46 -1.53 -10.32
CA ASP A 56 -12.54 -0.39 -10.25
C ASP A 56 -11.66 -0.47 -8.99
N LEU A 57 -12.23 -0.83 -7.84
CA LEU A 57 -11.47 -1.03 -6.60
C LEU A 57 -10.58 -2.27 -6.63
N ALA A 58 -11.04 -3.36 -7.24
CA ALA A 58 -10.24 -4.56 -7.43
C ALA A 58 -9.02 -4.28 -8.31
N ASP A 59 -9.22 -3.58 -9.43
CA ASP A 59 -8.14 -3.17 -10.34
C ASP A 59 -7.19 -2.19 -9.66
N ALA A 60 -7.71 -1.21 -8.94
CA ALA A 60 -6.88 -0.27 -8.17
C ALA A 60 -6.07 -1.00 -7.09
N SER A 61 -6.66 -1.94 -6.35
CA SER A 61 -5.97 -2.71 -5.31
C SER A 61 -4.86 -3.58 -5.91
N LEU A 62 -5.13 -4.21 -7.05
CA LEU A 62 -4.13 -4.99 -7.79
C LEU A 62 -2.98 -4.10 -8.30
N LEU A 63 -3.29 -2.93 -8.85
CA LEU A 63 -2.29 -1.96 -9.30
C LEU A 63 -1.44 -1.45 -8.14
N PHE A 64 -2.08 -1.15 -7.01
CA PHE A 64 -1.38 -0.75 -5.79
C PHE A 64 -0.44 -1.86 -5.31
N TYR A 65 -0.92 -3.10 -5.24
CA TYR A 65 -0.10 -4.24 -4.86
C TYR A 65 1.12 -4.39 -5.79
N LYS A 66 0.91 -4.32 -7.12
CA LYS A 66 2.00 -4.37 -8.10
C LYS A 66 2.99 -3.23 -7.92
N TYR A 67 2.51 -2.02 -7.66
CA TYR A 67 3.35 -0.85 -7.45
C TYR A 67 4.18 -0.96 -6.16
N GLU A 68 3.55 -1.33 -5.05
CA GLU A 68 4.22 -1.51 -3.76
C GLU A 68 5.30 -2.60 -3.83
N HIS A 69 5.02 -3.68 -4.55
CA HIS A 69 5.95 -4.79 -4.72
C HIS A 69 6.90 -4.59 -5.91
N SER A 70 6.82 -3.47 -6.61
CA SER A 70 7.70 -3.17 -7.74
C SER A 70 9.13 -2.94 -7.26
N PHE A 71 10.11 -3.37 -8.06
CA PHE A 71 11.51 -3.18 -7.74
C PHE A 71 11.90 -1.70 -7.63
N GLU A 72 11.23 -0.81 -8.38
CA GLU A 72 11.44 0.64 -8.30
C GLU A 72 11.04 1.19 -6.93
N THR A 73 9.85 0.84 -6.43
CA THR A 73 9.39 1.25 -5.09
C THR A 73 10.30 0.69 -4.00
N GLN A 74 10.74 -0.56 -4.12
CA GLN A 74 11.71 -1.16 -3.19
C GLN A 74 13.04 -0.40 -3.18
N LYS A 75 13.54 0.02 -4.34
CA LYS A 75 14.77 0.83 -4.44
C LYS A 75 14.62 2.18 -3.76
N ASP A 76 13.49 2.85 -3.93
CA ASP A 76 13.26 4.15 -3.31
C ASP A 76 13.19 4.05 -1.79
N LEU A 77 12.57 3.00 -1.26
CA LEU A 77 12.60 2.68 0.17
C LEU A 77 14.03 2.44 0.66
N ILE A 78 14.82 1.64 -0.06
CA ILE A 78 16.22 1.40 0.28
C ILE A 78 17.04 2.71 0.23
N ARG A 79 16.87 3.54 -0.80
CA ARG A 79 17.56 4.84 -0.92
C ARG A 79 17.22 5.77 0.24
N LYS A 80 15.95 5.86 0.60
CA LYS A 80 15.51 6.65 1.75
C LYS A 80 16.12 6.13 3.05
N TYR A 81 16.10 4.82 3.26
CA TYR A 81 16.71 4.18 4.44
C TYR A 81 18.22 4.44 4.51
N LEU A 82 18.94 4.28 3.39
CA LEU A 82 20.36 4.61 3.29
C LEU A 82 20.60 6.07 3.68
N ASN A 83 19.84 7.03 3.14
CA ASN A 83 20.07 8.45 3.38
C ASN A 83 19.73 8.92 4.81
N THR A 84 18.71 8.33 5.42
CA THR A 84 18.21 8.75 6.75
C THR A 84 18.88 8.03 7.91
N THR A 85 19.44 6.84 7.68
CA THR A 85 19.98 5.99 8.74
C THR A 85 21.50 6.07 8.80
N SER A 86 22.06 6.15 10.01
CA SER A 86 23.52 6.15 10.19
C SER A 86 24.13 4.83 9.70
N THR A 87 25.33 4.90 9.12
CA THR A 87 26.01 3.72 8.56
C THR A 87 26.24 2.63 9.61
N LYS A 88 26.53 3.02 10.86
CA LYS A 88 26.71 2.07 11.97
C LYS A 88 25.46 1.24 12.22
N VAL A 89 24.29 1.88 12.26
CA VAL A 89 22.99 1.19 12.46
C VAL A 89 22.70 0.25 11.30
N ILE A 90 22.90 0.69 10.06
CA ILE A 90 22.68 -0.14 8.87
C ILE A 90 23.53 -1.41 8.90
N ILE A 91 24.81 -1.29 9.28
CA ILE A 91 25.72 -2.45 9.38
C ILE A 91 25.24 -3.41 10.46
N THR A 92 24.83 -2.89 11.63
CA THR A 92 24.31 -3.73 12.72
C THR A 92 23.05 -4.48 12.30
N GLU A 93 22.14 -3.83 11.57
CA GLU A 93 20.86 -4.42 11.17
C GLU A 93 20.99 -5.39 9.99
N THR A 94 21.87 -5.09 9.01
CA THR A 94 21.97 -5.85 7.75
C THR A 94 23.16 -6.80 7.67
N LYS A 95 24.17 -6.62 8.53
CA LYS A 95 25.47 -7.31 8.47
C LYS A 95 26.21 -7.13 7.13
N ILE A 96 25.88 -6.08 6.37
CA ILE A 96 26.59 -5.71 5.13
C ILE A 96 27.87 -4.95 5.51
N SER A 97 28.94 -5.11 4.72
CA SER A 97 30.20 -4.44 4.98
C SER A 97 30.08 -2.91 4.91
N TYR A 98 30.87 -2.22 5.73
CA TYR A 98 30.95 -0.75 5.72
C TYR A 98 31.25 -0.21 4.32
N THR A 99 32.19 -0.83 3.61
CA THR A 99 32.58 -0.44 2.25
C THR A 99 31.40 -0.44 1.30
N THR A 100 30.60 -1.51 1.32
CA THR A 100 29.41 -1.66 0.47
C THR A 100 28.35 -0.60 0.80
N ILE A 101 28.04 -0.38 2.08
CA ILE A 101 27.06 0.64 2.48
C ILE A 101 27.54 2.05 2.10
N ASN A 102 28.83 2.34 2.28
CA ASN A 102 29.40 3.64 1.94
C ASN A 102 29.43 3.88 0.42
N GLU A 103 29.71 2.85 -0.39
CA GLU A 103 29.60 2.92 -1.85
C GLU A 103 28.16 3.19 -2.32
N LEU A 104 27.18 2.51 -1.72
CA LEU A 104 25.76 2.70 -2.03
C LEU A 104 25.28 4.11 -1.65
N LYS A 105 25.65 4.61 -0.46
CA LYS A 105 25.32 5.99 -0.02
C LYS A 105 25.91 7.06 -0.92
N ARG A 106 27.12 6.84 -1.42
CA ARG A 106 27.83 7.79 -2.29
C ARG A 106 27.44 7.63 -3.77
N ASN A 107 26.44 6.80 -4.08
CA ASN A 107 26.06 6.45 -5.46
C ASN A 107 27.23 5.93 -6.32
N LYS A 108 28.30 5.41 -5.70
CA LYS A 108 29.43 4.78 -6.41
C LYS A 108 29.08 3.38 -6.89
N ARG A 109 28.16 2.71 -6.19
CA ARG A 109 27.55 1.44 -6.57
C ARG A 109 26.07 1.65 -6.80
N LYS A 110 25.57 1.19 -7.94
CA LYS A 110 24.13 1.17 -8.25
C LYS A 110 23.45 0.00 -7.52
N LEU A 111 22.20 0.19 -7.09
CA LEU A 111 21.42 -0.87 -6.44
C LEU A 111 21.18 -2.05 -7.38
N GLU A 112 21.00 -1.77 -8.67
CA GLU A 112 20.78 -2.75 -9.74
C GLU A 112 22.01 -3.65 -9.96
N ALA A 113 23.20 -3.15 -9.62
CA ALA A 113 24.45 -3.89 -9.73
C ALA A 113 24.84 -4.60 -8.41
N ALA A 114 24.05 -4.44 -7.35
CA ALA A 114 24.29 -5.10 -6.08
C ALA A 114 23.77 -6.55 -6.12
N GLN A 115 24.38 -7.43 -5.33
CA GLN A 115 23.89 -8.80 -5.20
C GLN A 115 22.49 -8.81 -4.59
N PHE A 116 21.62 -9.69 -5.08
CA PHE A 116 20.23 -9.81 -4.63
C PHE A 116 20.10 -9.91 -3.11
N GLN A 117 20.93 -10.73 -2.46
CA GLN A 117 20.93 -10.86 -0.98
C GLN A 117 21.24 -9.53 -0.26
N THR A 118 22.03 -8.65 -0.85
CA THR A 118 22.32 -7.31 -0.30
C THR A 118 21.08 -6.43 -0.38
N ILE A 119 20.40 -6.44 -1.53
CA ILE A 119 19.17 -5.68 -1.75
C ILE A 119 18.07 -6.17 -0.81
N GLU A 120 17.90 -7.49 -0.68
CA GLU A 120 16.89 -8.08 0.19
C GLU A 120 17.10 -7.68 1.67
N LYS A 121 18.34 -7.77 2.16
CA LYS A 121 18.67 -7.36 3.53
C LYS A 121 18.39 -5.88 3.77
N LEU A 122 18.74 -5.02 2.81
CA LEU A 122 18.47 -3.58 2.89
C LEU A 122 16.97 -3.30 2.85
N TYR A 123 16.23 -3.98 1.99
CA TYR A 123 14.78 -3.84 1.88
C TYR A 123 14.08 -4.23 3.17
N ARG A 124 14.40 -5.40 3.74
CA ARG A 124 13.84 -5.87 5.02
C ARG A 124 14.14 -4.92 6.18
N ALA A 125 15.33 -4.32 6.20
CA ALA A 125 15.67 -3.33 7.20
C ALA A 125 14.85 -2.04 7.01
N ALA A 126 14.72 -1.58 5.77
CA ALA A 126 13.96 -0.39 5.39
C ALA A 126 12.45 -0.50 5.68
N THR A 127 11.86 -1.69 5.55
CA THR A 127 10.43 -1.95 5.81
C THR A 127 10.13 -2.38 7.25
N SER A 128 11.16 -2.55 8.09
CA SER A 128 10.93 -2.90 9.49
C SER A 128 10.20 -1.76 10.24
N LYS A 129 9.28 -2.09 11.16
CA LYS A 129 8.42 -1.17 11.95
C LYS A 129 9.15 0.00 12.64
N ARG A 130 10.48 -0.07 12.75
CA ARG A 130 11.35 0.97 13.31
C ARG A 130 11.52 2.16 12.35
N VAL A 131 11.51 1.90 11.04
CA VAL A 131 11.66 2.92 9.99
C VAL A 131 10.31 3.56 9.66
N GLU A 132 9.20 2.81 9.72
CA GLU A 132 7.83 3.35 9.53
C GLU A 132 7.48 4.48 10.51
N LYS A 133 7.87 4.37 11.79
CA LYS A 133 7.67 5.45 12.77
C LYS A 133 8.42 6.73 12.42
N ASN A 134 9.60 6.61 11.81
CA ASN A 134 10.34 7.75 11.30
C ASN A 134 9.71 8.28 10.01
N TYR A 135 9.19 7.40 9.14
CA TYR A 135 8.51 7.73 7.90
C TYR A 135 7.28 8.62 8.13
N LEU A 136 6.40 8.25 9.07
CA LEU A 136 5.25 9.09 9.45
C LEU A 136 5.69 10.44 10.02
N LYS A 137 6.72 10.46 10.87
CA LYS A 137 7.24 11.73 11.44
C LYS A 137 7.80 12.68 10.39
N THR A 138 8.47 12.19 9.34
CA THR A 138 9.05 13.06 8.30
C THR A 138 7.99 13.55 7.30
N SER A 139 7.03 12.69 6.91
CA SER A 139 5.96 13.11 5.99
C SER A 139 4.98 14.11 6.61
N ILE A 140 4.69 14.01 7.92
CA ILE A 140 3.86 15.01 8.62
C ILE A 140 4.58 16.37 8.67
N ARG A 141 5.90 16.38 8.92
CA ARG A 141 6.68 17.62 9.00
C ARG A 141 6.75 18.37 7.67
N ASN A 142 6.97 17.64 6.57
CA ASN A 142 7.04 18.24 5.23
C ASN A 142 5.69 18.78 4.74
N ASN A 143 4.57 18.28 5.24
CA ASN A 143 3.24 18.82 4.91
C ASN A 143 2.89 20.06 5.73
N CYS A 144 3.38 20.18 6.98
CA CYS A 144 3.18 21.39 7.79
C CYS A 144 3.98 22.60 7.29
N ASP A 145 5.16 22.39 6.70
CA ASP A 145 6.01 23.50 6.21
C ASP A 145 5.48 24.13 4.90
N THR A 146 4.48 23.53 4.26
CA THR A 146 3.85 24.01 3.02
C THR A 146 2.60 24.87 3.23
N GLU A 147 2.02 24.89 4.42
CA GLU A 147 0.80 25.67 4.72
C GLU A 147 1.06 27.07 5.30
N GLU A 148 2.32 27.44 5.58
CA GLU A 148 2.70 28.77 6.10
C GLU A 148 3.17 29.76 5.01
N ASN A 149 3.08 29.42 3.71
CA ASN A 149 3.52 30.29 2.60
C ASN A 149 2.50 30.46 1.47
N ILE A 150 1.19 30.51 1.78
CA ILE A 150 0.15 30.98 0.84
C ILE A 150 -0.64 32.11 1.48
#